data_AF-A0A3B8WEY0-F1
#
_entry.id   AF-A0A3B8WEY0-F1
#
_cell.length_a   1.000
_cell.length_b   1.000
_cell.length_c   1.000
_cell.angle_alpha   90.00
_cell.angle_beta   90.00
_cell.angle_gamma   90.00
#
_symmetry.space_group_name_H-M   'P 1'
#
loop_
_entity.id
_entity.type
_entity.pdbx_description
1 polymer ?
#
loop_
_entity_poly.entity_id
_entity_poly.type
_entity_poly.pdbx_seq_one_letter_code
_entity_poly.pdbx_strand_id
1 'polypeptide(L)'
;MYWRLSNLYFWFFALLGGLLPYWSLYLEGQGYSYLQIATLMATIQLTKIVAPSVWGYIGDRTGHRVRLVRFGAIFGSLFFAGVFLEPGFYGLLLVMLV
;
A
#
# COMPACT_ATOMS: atom_id res chain seq x y z
N MET A 1 -12.83 16.74 -18.81
CA MET A 1 -13.20 15.52 -18.07
C MET A 1 -11.99 14.68 -17.61
N TYR A 2 -10.84 14.71 -18.32
CA TYR A 2 -9.68 13.82 -18.07
C TYR A 2 -8.79 14.17 -16.86
N TRP A 3 -8.77 15.43 -16.41
CA TRP A 3 -7.89 15.91 -15.34
C TRP A 3 -8.00 15.14 -14.02
N ARG A 4 -9.21 14.71 -13.63
CA ARG A 4 -9.43 13.98 -12.37
C ARG A 4 -8.84 12.56 -12.41
N LEU A 5 -8.93 11.89 -13.55
CA LEU A 5 -8.34 10.55 -13.73
C LEU A 5 -6.83 10.64 -13.85
N SER A 6 -6.32 11.55 -14.70
CA SER A 6 -4.88 11.74 -14.89
C SER A 6 -4.16 12.07 -13.58
N ASN A 7 -4.73 12.94 -12.75
CA ASN A 7 -4.15 13.26 -11.44
C ASN A 7 -4.11 12.02 -10.52
N LEU A 8 -5.17 11.20 -10.52
CA LEU A 8 -5.23 9.99 -9.71
C LEU A 8 -4.16 8.97 -10.14
N TYR A 9 -4.02 8.73 -11.45
CA TYR A 9 -2.96 7.86 -11.97
C TYR A 9 -1.57 8.44 -11.71
N PHE A 10 -1.39 9.75 -11.88
CA PHE A 10 -0.12 10.41 -11.62
C PHE A 10 0.34 10.19 -10.17
N TRP A 11 -0.50 10.47 -9.17
CA TRP A 11 -0.14 10.25 -7.77
C TRP A 11 0.08 8.77 -7.46
N PHE A 12 -0.73 7.88 -8.02
CA PHE A 12 -0.58 6.44 -7.84
C PHE A 12 0.78 5.94 -8.37
N PHE A 13 1.16 6.31 -9.60
CA PHE A 13 2.43 5.90 -10.19
C PHE A 13 3.64 6.61 -9.58
N ALA A 14 3.50 7.87 -9.16
CA ALA A 14 4.56 8.59 -8.45
C ALA A 14 4.89 7.91 -7.11
N LEU A 15 3.85 7.56 -6.33
CA LEU A 15 4.02 6.78 -5.10
C LEU A 15 4.62 5.42 -5.36
N LEU A 16 4.11 4.70 -6.35
CA LEU A 16 4.57 3.34 -6.66
C LEU A 16 6.01 3.31 -7.18
N GLY A 17 6.39 4.30 -8.00
CA GLY A 17 7.75 4.47 -8.51
C GLY A 17 8.75 4.94 -7.46
N GLY A 18 8.31 5.69 -6.45
CA GLY A 18 9.15 6.07 -5.31
C GLY A 18 9.23 4.99 -4.23
N LEU A 19 8.15 4.24 -4.00
CA LEU A 19 8.12 3.26 -2.91
C LEU A 19 8.87 1.97 -3.29
N LEU A 20 8.52 1.35 -4.42
CA LEU A 20 9.01 0.01 -4.77
C LEU A 20 10.54 -0.14 -4.80
N PRO A 21 11.33 0.78 -5.41
CA PRO A 21 12.77 0.62 -5.45
C PRO A 21 13.47 0.98 -4.14
N TYR A 22 12.90 1.88 -3.33
CA TYR A 22 13.55 2.39 -2.12
C TYR A 22 13.08 1.70 -0.83
N TRP A 23 11.96 0.98 -0.84
CA TRP A 23 11.40 0.37 0.37
C TRP A 23 12.28 -0.73 0.96
N SER A 24 12.84 -1.61 0.12
CA SER A 24 13.77 -2.64 0.60
C SER A 24 15.05 -2.04 1.18
N LEU A 25 15.56 -0.96 0.57
CA LEU A 25 16.73 -0.22 1.04
C LEU A 25 16.44 0.51 2.36
N TYR A 26 15.23 1.04 2.55
CA TYR A 26 14.81 1.63 3.82
C TYR A 26 14.80 0.58 4.93
N LEU A 27 14.23 -0.60 4.69
CA LEU A 27 14.22 -1.69 5.67
C LEU A 27 15.62 -2.22 5.98
N GLU A 28 16.50 -2.28 4.97
CA GLU A 28 17.91 -2.62 5.16
C GLU A 28 18.62 -1.57 6.02
N GLY A 29 18.39 -0.27 5.77
CA GLY A 29 18.93 0.83 6.57
C GLY A 29 18.41 0.87 8.02
N GLN A 30 17.25 0.26 8.29
CA GLN A 30 16.71 0.06 9.64
C GLN A 30 17.33 -1.16 10.36
N GLY A 31 18.23 -1.91 9.71
CA GLY A 31 18.91 -3.06 10.30
C GLY A 31 18.10 -4.36 10.29
N TYR A 32 17.03 -4.45 9.50
CA TYR A 32 16.26 -5.68 9.37
C TYR A 32 17.05 -6.76 8.63
N SER A 33 16.89 -8.02 9.05
CA SER A 33 17.53 -9.15 8.37
C SER A 33 16.91 -9.40 6.99
N TYR A 34 17.67 -10.06 6.11
CA TYR A 34 17.19 -10.41 4.77
C TYR A 34 15.85 -11.17 4.78
N LEU A 35 15.64 -12.06 5.76
CA LEU A 35 14.41 -12.85 5.90
C LEU A 35 13.23 -11.98 6.34
N GLN A 36 13.45 -10.97 7.18
CA GLN A 36 12.45 -9.98 7.58
C GLN A 36 12.06 -9.07 6.40
N ILE A 37 13.04 -8.62 5.62
CA ILE A 37 12.77 -7.83 4.41
C ILE A 37 11.98 -8.67 3.40
N ALA A 38 12.39 -9.92 3.16
CA ALA A 38 11.70 -10.83 2.24
C ALA A 38 10.24 -11.08 2.66
N THR A 39 9.99 -11.29 3.96
CA THR A 39 8.62 -11.48 4.48
C THR A 39 7.77 -10.21 4.36
N LEU A 40 8.32 -9.03 4.66
CA LEU A 40 7.64 -7.75 4.46
C LEU A 40 7.37 -7.46 2.97
N MET A 41 8.32 -7.76 2.08
CA MET A 41 8.10 -7.59 0.64
C MET A 41 7.07 -8.59 0.10
N ALA A 42 7.00 -9.80 0.65
CA ALA A 42 6.01 -10.80 0.26
C ALA A 42 4.58 -10.35 0.57
N THR A 43 4.34 -9.62 1.68
CA THR A 43 3.00 -9.12 2.00
C THR A 43 2.51 -8.12 0.95
N ILE A 44 3.36 -7.23 0.42
CA ILE A 44 3.00 -6.33 -0.70
C ILE A 44 2.45 -7.14 -1.88
N GLN A 45 3.13 -8.22 -2.23
CA GLN A 45 2.77 -9.04 -3.38
C GLN A 45 1.48 -9.82 -3.13
N LEU A 46 1.28 -10.29 -1.89
CA LEU A 46 0.07 -10.98 -1.45
C LEU A 46 -1.15 -10.03 -1.49
N THR A 47 -0.99 -8.79 -1.01
CA THR A 47 -2.02 -7.75 -1.11
C THR A 47 -2.37 -7.44 -2.55
N LYS A 48 -1.41 -7.40 -3.48
CA LYS A 48 -1.69 -7.23 -4.93
C LYS A 48 -2.52 -8.36 -5.53
N ILE A 49 -2.50 -9.56 -4.96
CA ILE A 49 -3.32 -10.70 -5.42
C ILE A 49 -4.71 -10.65 -4.78
N VAL A 50 -4.78 -10.43 -3.47
CA VAL A 50 -6.04 -10.51 -2.71
C VAL A 50 -6.88 -9.25 -2.86
N ALA A 51 -6.27 -8.06 -2.85
CA ALA A 51 -6.99 -6.79 -2.85
C ALA A 51 -7.86 -6.60 -4.10
N PRO A 52 -7.42 -6.85 -5.35
CA PRO A 52 -8.26 -6.68 -6.53
C PRO A 52 -9.49 -7.59 -6.52
N SER A 53 -9.36 -8.83 -6.03
CA SER A 53 -10.47 -9.77 -5.92
C SER A 53 -11.50 -9.31 -4.90
N VAL A 54 -11.06 -8.87 -3.71
CA VAL A 54 -11.93 -8.38 -2.64
C VAL A 54 -12.62 -7.08 -3.06
N TRP A 55 -11.86 -6.10 -3.56
CA TRP A 55 -12.40 -4.81 -3.99
C TRP A 55 -13.27 -4.92 -5.24
N GLY A 56 -12.97 -5.85 -6.16
CA GLY A 56 -13.82 -6.16 -7.31
C GLY A 56 -15.19 -6.67 -6.87
N TYR A 57 -15.20 -7.66 -5.97
CA TYR A 57 -16.44 -8.20 -5.40
C TYR A 57 -17.27 -7.13 -4.66
N ILE A 58 -16.64 -6.31 -3.83
CA ILE A 58 -17.32 -5.24 -3.09
C ILE A 58 -17.80 -4.13 -4.05
N GLY A 59 -16.98 -3.77 -5.03
CA GLY A 59 -17.27 -2.73 -6.01
C GLY A 59 -18.46 -3.08 -6.91
N ASP A 60 -18.60 -4.35 -7.28
CA ASP A 60 -19.72 -4.85 -8.09
C ASP A 60 -21.03 -4.91 -7.30
N ARG A 61 -20.97 -5.19 -5.98
CA ARG A 61 -22.15 -5.14 -5.11
C ARG A 61 -22.59 -3.73 -4.74
N THR A 62 -21.68 -2.77 -4.63
CA THR A 62 -21.98 -1.42 -4.12
C THR A 62 -22.22 -0.39 -5.23
N GLY A 63 -21.76 -0.62 -6.46
CA GLY A 63 -21.89 0.32 -7.59
C GLY A 63 -21.13 1.64 -7.44
N HIS A 64 -20.51 1.91 -6.28
CA HIS A 64 -19.87 3.18 -5.93
C HIS A 64 -18.33 3.07 -5.92
N ARG A 65 -17.73 2.63 -7.03
CA ARG A 65 -16.29 2.37 -7.19
C ARG A 65 -15.39 3.55 -6.77
N VAL A 66 -15.82 4.78 -7.03
CA VAL A 66 -15.07 6.00 -6.66
C VAL A 66 -15.02 6.24 -5.15
N ARG A 67 -16.07 5.87 -4.40
CA ARG A 67 -16.13 6.06 -2.95
C ARG A 67 -15.20 5.08 -2.24
N LEU A 68 -15.11 3.83 -2.72
CA LEU A 68 -14.16 2.83 -2.25
C LEU A 68 -12.70 3.30 -2.38
N VAL A 69 -12.31 3.81 -3.56
CA VAL A 69 -10.93 4.29 -3.79
C VAL A 69 -10.57 5.44 -2.85
N ARG A 70 -11.51 6.34 -2.55
CA ARG A 70 -11.28 7.43 -1.59
C ARG A 70 -11.07 6.91 -0.16
N PHE A 71 -11.89 5.97 0.28
CA PHE A 71 -11.71 5.34 1.59
C PHE A 71 -10.36 4.59 1.66
N GLY A 72 -10.03 3.82 0.62
CA GLY A 72 -8.73 3.13 0.53
C GLY A 72 -7.54 4.10 0.59
N ALA A 73 -7.63 5.25 -0.08
CA ALA A 73 -6.58 6.27 -0.04
C ALA A 73 -6.42 6.91 1.34
N ILE A 74 -7.53 7.21 2.04
CA ILE A 74 -7.50 7.78 3.39
C ILE A 74 -6.93 6.77 4.39
N PHE A 75 -7.44 5.52 4.35
CA PHE A 75 -6.94 4.46 5.22
C PHE A 75 -5.46 4.15 4.93
N GLY A 76 -5.08 4.01 3.66
CA GLY A 76 -3.69 3.79 3.27
C GLY A 76 -2.76 4.91 3.76
N SER A 77 -3.19 6.17 3.68
CA SER A 77 -2.42 7.29 4.22
C SER A 77 -2.29 7.24 5.74
N LEU A 78 -3.33 6.83 6.46
CA LEU A 78 -3.33 6.71 7.92
C LEU A 78 -2.44 5.57 8.39
N PHE A 79 -2.50 4.42 7.73
CA PHE A 79 -1.64 3.27 8.01
C PHE A 79 -0.18 3.57 7.67
N PHE A 80 0.08 4.26 6.55
CA PHE A 80 1.43 4.69 6.18
C PHE A 80 2.02 5.68 7.20
N ALA A 81 1.20 6.55 7.79
CA ALA A 81 1.65 7.42 8.88
C ALA A 81 2.18 6.62 10.10
N GLY A 82 1.67 5.40 10.30
CA GLY A 82 2.13 4.48 11.33
C GLY A 82 3.58 3.98 11.15
N VAL A 83 4.13 4.04 9.93
CA VAL A 83 5.55 3.71 9.66
C VAL A 83 6.49 4.63 10.44
N PHE A 84 6.12 5.90 10.61
CA PHE A 84 6.95 6.91 11.26
C PHE A 84 7.00 6.79 12.79
N LEU A 85 6.19 5.90 13.39
CA LEU A 85 6.13 5.68 14.84
C LEU A 85 7.11 4.60 15.33
N GLU A 86 8.09 4.22 14.51
CA GLU A 86 9.07 3.14 14.79
C GLU A 86 8.46 1.87 15.43
N PRO A 87 7.39 1.29 14.84
CA PRO A 87 6.60 0.29 15.56
C PRO A 87 7.25 -1.11 15.55
N GLY A 88 8.53 -1.21 15.19
CA GLY A 88 9.27 -2.46 15.02
C GLY A 88 8.76 -3.33 13.86
N PHE A 89 9.20 -4.59 13.83
CA PHE A 89 8.88 -5.54 12.74
C PHE A 89 7.38 -5.81 12.60
N TYR A 90 6.69 -6.11 13.71
CA TYR A 90 5.27 -6.47 13.68
C TYR A 90 4.37 -5.28 13.33
N GLY A 91 4.77 -4.06 13.72
CA GLY A 91 4.07 -2.85 13.34
C GLY A 91 4.17 -2.56 11.85
N LEU A 92 5.39 -2.68 11.28
CA LEU A 92 5.59 -2.58 9.83
C LEU A 92 4.81 -3.65 9.08
N LEU A 93 4.76 -4.88 9.59
CA LEU A 93 4.03 -5.98 8.96
C LEU A 93 2.51 -5.72 8.95
N LEU A 94 1.96 -5.18 10.04
CA LEU A 94 0.56 -4.74 10.09
C LEU A 94 0.27 -3.61 9.10
N VAL A 95 1.15 -2.61 9.02
CA VAL A 95 0.98 -1.48 8.09
C VAL A 95 1.02 -1.95 6.64
N MET A 96 1.88 -2.91 6.31
CA MET A 96 2.03 -3.43 4.95
C MET A 96 0.94 -4.45 4.54
N LEU A 97 0.19 -4.99 5.50
CA LEU A 97 -0.94 -5.89 5.26
C LEU A 97 -2.24 -5.18 4.88
N VAL A 98 -2.33 -3.87 5.09
CA VAL A 98 -3.51 -3.06 4.78
C VAL A 98 -3.45 -2.50 3.36
#